data_AF-A0AAE3M9D0-F1
#
_entry.id   AF-A0AAE3M9D0-F1
#
_cell.length_a   1.000
_cell.length_b   1.000
_cell.length_c   1.000
_cell.angle_alpha   90.00
_cell.angle_beta   90.00
_cell.angle_gamma   90.00
#
_symmetry.space_group_name_H-M   'P 1'
#
loop_
_entity.id
_entity.type
_entity.pdbx_description
1 polymer ?
#
loop_
_entity_poly.entity_id
_entity_poly.type
_entity_poly.pdbx_seq_one_letter_code
_entity_poly.pdbx_strand_id
1 'polypeptide(L)'
;MVDGIQINDFKGVFPDDADTKTIVSTKTGVLSEKETALYRGLHIASYTNGRMRLSGSLTTFINGDNTINLSFDQVSNSIDELCKLFKTKPDDNVLNGLEIGLNIKVNFDPDRFLNNLLSWNRIEPLRWTGKKECYVQFRNSQLTFKVYSKSKQYSLTDNLLRLEIRFDKMQFAHKYNVRTLADLKDRNKIESLLNVLIDSFDDLIYYDDTII
;
A
#
# COMPACT_ATOMS: atom_id res chain seq x y z
N MET A 1 8.65 0.53 -2.61
CA MET A 1 8.71 1.77 -1.83
C MET A 1 7.31 2.24 -1.47
N VAL A 2 6.47 2.66 -2.43
CA VAL A 2 5.09 3.07 -2.12
C VAL A 2 4.11 1.96 -2.44
N ASP A 3 3.30 1.58 -1.47
CA ASP A 3 2.21 0.61 -1.61
C ASP A 3 0.90 1.25 -1.13
N GLY A 4 -0.24 0.56 -1.30
CA GLY A 4 -1.50 0.91 -0.64
C GLY A 4 -1.81 2.41 -0.57
N ILE A 5 -1.87 3.08 -1.72
CA ILE A 5 -2.34 4.46 -1.81
C ILE A 5 -3.85 4.44 -1.79
N GLN A 6 -4.44 5.25 -0.92
CA GLN A 6 -5.87 5.48 -0.90
C GLN A 6 -6.17 6.99 -0.96
N ILE A 7 -6.95 7.37 -1.97
CA ILE A 7 -7.43 8.73 -2.17
C ILE A 7 -8.95 8.67 -2.20
N ASN A 8 -9.60 9.35 -1.27
CA ASN A 8 -11.03 9.57 -1.31
C ASN A 8 -11.28 11.01 -1.76
N ASP A 9 -12.40 11.24 -2.44
CA ASP A 9 -12.78 12.55 -2.93
C ASP A 9 -11.76 13.15 -3.93
N PHE A 10 -11.09 12.28 -4.70
CA PHE A 10 -10.15 12.71 -5.72
C PHE A 10 -10.91 13.29 -6.92
N LYS A 11 -10.38 14.38 -7.49
CA LYS A 11 -10.98 15.06 -8.64
C LYS A 11 -10.35 14.51 -9.89
N GLY A 12 -11.11 13.79 -10.71
CA GLY A 12 -10.65 13.28 -11.98
C GLY A 12 -11.79 12.72 -12.81
N VAL A 13 -11.44 12.13 -13.95
CA VAL A 13 -12.37 11.39 -14.80
C VAL A 13 -11.83 10.00 -15.05
N PHE A 14 -12.71 9.03 -15.31
CA PHE A 14 -12.26 7.71 -15.70
C PHE A 14 -11.34 7.77 -16.94
N PRO A 15 -10.33 6.89 -17.01
CA PRO A 15 -9.63 6.63 -18.26
C PRO A 15 -10.61 6.23 -19.36
N ASP A 16 -10.38 6.71 -20.58
CA ASP A 16 -11.26 6.42 -21.72
C ASP A 16 -11.31 4.90 -22.06
N ASP A 17 -10.28 4.14 -21.67
CA ASP A 17 -10.11 2.70 -21.86
C ASP A 17 -10.44 1.85 -20.62
N ALA A 18 -11.00 2.44 -19.56
CA ALA A 18 -11.33 1.71 -18.35
C ALA A 18 -12.56 0.80 -18.54
N ASP A 19 -12.45 -0.48 -18.17
CA ASP A 19 -13.58 -1.40 -18.11
C ASP A 19 -14.49 -1.06 -16.92
N THR A 20 -15.49 -0.20 -17.17
CA THR A 20 -16.43 0.29 -16.17
C THR A 20 -17.57 -0.68 -15.93
N LYS A 21 -17.87 -0.95 -14.66
CA LYS A 21 -19.01 -1.73 -14.21
C LYS A 21 -19.89 -0.90 -13.30
N THR A 22 -21.15 -0.75 -13.67
CA THR A 22 -22.18 -0.18 -12.80
C THR A 22 -22.59 -1.22 -11.76
N ILE A 23 -22.53 -0.87 -10.47
CA ILE A 23 -23.00 -1.76 -9.41
C ILE A 23 -24.49 -1.46 -9.18
N VAL A 24 -25.32 -2.49 -8.96
CA VAL A 24 -26.75 -2.37 -8.64
C VAL A 24 -26.98 -2.90 -7.22
N SER A 25 -27.78 -2.20 -6.41
CA SER A 25 -28.13 -2.66 -5.06
C SER A 25 -29.01 -3.92 -5.14
N THR A 26 -28.48 -5.05 -4.68
CA THR A 26 -29.21 -6.34 -4.68
C THR A 26 -30.32 -6.42 -3.62
N LYS A 27 -30.39 -5.46 -2.68
CA LYS A 27 -31.44 -5.39 -1.65
C LYS A 27 -32.66 -4.57 -2.05
N THR A 28 -32.50 -3.58 -2.92
CA THR A 28 -33.56 -2.59 -3.23
C THR A 28 -33.88 -2.48 -4.71
N GLY A 29 -33.11 -3.11 -5.61
CA GLY A 29 -33.29 -2.98 -7.06
C GLY A 29 -32.95 -1.58 -7.60
N VAL A 30 -32.47 -0.68 -6.74
CA VAL A 30 -32.05 0.67 -7.12
C VAL A 30 -30.62 0.62 -7.66
N LEU A 31 -30.38 1.25 -8.81
CA LEU A 31 -29.05 1.49 -9.36
C LEU A 31 -28.17 2.08 -8.25
N SER A 32 -27.01 1.48 -7.96
CA SER A 32 -26.12 2.11 -6.98
C SER A 32 -25.62 3.43 -7.57
N GLU A 33 -25.50 4.47 -6.75
CA GLU A 33 -25.01 5.79 -7.15
C GLU A 33 -23.50 5.81 -7.45
N LYS A 34 -22.91 4.65 -7.81
CA LYS A 34 -21.50 4.53 -8.14
C LYS A 34 -21.21 3.58 -9.29
N GLU A 35 -20.22 3.97 -10.07
CA GLU A 35 -19.57 3.16 -11.08
C GLU A 35 -18.19 2.74 -10.56
N THR A 36 -17.77 1.52 -10.88
CA THR A 36 -16.46 1.02 -10.46
C THR A 36 -15.68 0.48 -11.63
N ALA A 37 -14.36 0.62 -11.59
CA ALA A 37 -13.46 0.05 -12.57
C ALA A 37 -12.23 -0.54 -11.87
N LEU A 38 -11.66 -1.59 -12.45
CA LEU A 38 -10.32 -2.05 -12.14
C LEU A 38 -9.44 -1.70 -13.33
N TYR A 39 -8.44 -0.86 -13.10
CA TYR A 39 -7.54 -0.41 -14.16
C TYR A 39 -6.10 -0.56 -13.70
N ARG A 40 -5.34 -1.46 -14.34
CA ARG A 40 -3.92 -1.72 -14.01
C ARG A 40 -3.69 -1.91 -12.50
N GLY A 41 -4.55 -2.67 -11.84
CA GLY A 41 -4.46 -2.91 -10.39
C GLY A 41 -4.92 -1.75 -9.49
N LEU A 42 -5.40 -0.64 -10.06
CA LEU A 42 -6.10 0.42 -9.33
C LEU A 42 -7.60 0.12 -9.30
N HIS A 43 -8.16 0.09 -8.10
CA HIS A 43 -9.60 0.09 -7.88
C HIS A 43 -10.11 1.52 -7.87
N ILE A 44 -11.04 1.80 -8.76
CA ILE A 44 -11.62 3.12 -8.95
C ILE A 44 -13.11 3.02 -8.67
N ALA A 45 -13.66 3.95 -7.90
CA ALA A 45 -15.09 4.13 -7.73
C ALA A 45 -15.46 5.58 -7.99
N SER A 46 -16.32 5.83 -8.97
CA SER A 46 -16.89 7.15 -9.27
C SER A 46 -18.30 7.24 -8.69
N TYR A 47 -18.66 8.38 -8.12
CA TYR A 47 -19.95 8.63 -7.51
C TYR A 47 -20.71 9.68 -8.34
N THR A 48 -22.05 9.63 -8.32
CA THR A 48 -22.93 10.54 -9.08
C THR A 48 -22.71 12.02 -8.79
N ASN A 49 -22.17 12.36 -7.62
CA ASN A 49 -21.81 13.73 -7.23
C ASN A 49 -20.45 14.21 -7.79
N GLY A 50 -19.82 13.44 -8.69
CA GLY A 50 -18.54 13.76 -9.32
C GLY A 50 -17.31 13.45 -8.46
N ARG A 51 -17.47 12.88 -7.26
CA ARG A 51 -16.34 12.42 -6.45
C ARG A 51 -15.87 11.08 -6.96
N MET A 52 -14.56 10.84 -6.87
CA MET A 52 -13.99 9.52 -7.12
C MET A 52 -13.18 9.04 -5.91
N ARG A 53 -13.08 7.73 -5.77
CA ARG A 53 -12.21 7.04 -4.82
C ARG A 53 -11.25 6.16 -5.59
N LEU A 54 -9.98 6.27 -5.27
CA LEU A 54 -8.90 5.49 -5.83
C LEU A 54 -8.23 4.70 -4.71
N SER A 55 -7.99 3.42 -4.95
CA SER A 55 -7.16 2.59 -4.08
C SER A 55 -6.34 1.59 -4.86
N GLY A 56 -5.11 1.32 -4.44
CA GLY A 56 -4.23 0.36 -5.08
C GLY A 56 -2.78 0.66 -4.75
N SER A 57 -1.85 0.18 -5.57
CA SER A 57 -0.42 0.47 -5.39
C SER A 57 0.17 1.08 -6.66
N LEU A 58 1.15 1.98 -6.50
CA LEU A 58 1.90 2.50 -7.65
C LEU A 58 2.72 1.38 -8.31
N THR A 59 3.23 0.44 -7.51
CA THR A 59 4.01 -0.70 -8.01
C THR A 59 3.19 -1.54 -8.98
N THR A 60 1.96 -1.91 -8.62
CA THR A 60 1.06 -2.69 -9.49
C THR A 60 0.56 -1.86 -10.67
N PHE A 61 0.32 -0.55 -10.48
CA PHE A 61 -0.05 0.35 -11.56
C PHE A 61 0.97 0.37 -12.71
N ILE A 62 2.26 0.38 -12.39
CA ILE A 62 3.32 0.45 -13.41
C ILE A 62 3.90 -0.90 -13.80
N ASN A 63 3.97 -1.87 -12.89
CA ASN A 63 4.63 -3.17 -13.10
C ASN A 63 3.64 -4.33 -13.33
N GLY A 64 2.36 -4.16 -13.02
CA GLY A 64 1.35 -5.22 -13.06
C GLY A 64 1.35 -6.16 -11.85
N ASP A 65 2.39 -6.13 -11.01
CA ASP A 65 2.46 -6.85 -9.73
C ASP A 65 3.12 -6.00 -8.63
N ASN A 66 3.45 -6.60 -7.48
CA ASN A 66 4.09 -5.90 -6.35
C ASN A 66 5.40 -6.59 -5.90
N THR A 67 6.11 -7.21 -6.84
CA THR A 67 7.33 -7.99 -6.56
C THR A 67 8.60 -7.15 -6.60
N ILE A 68 8.55 -5.94 -7.17
CA ILE A 68 9.69 -5.04 -7.29
C ILE A 68 9.64 -3.86 -6.31
N ASN A 69 10.80 -3.27 -6.03
CA ASN A 69 10.86 -1.96 -5.40
C ASN A 69 10.93 -0.88 -6.46
N LEU A 70 10.00 0.08 -6.39
CA LEU A 70 10.11 1.30 -7.19
C LEU A 70 11.27 2.17 -6.68
N SER A 71 12.06 2.69 -7.60
CA SER A 71 12.95 3.83 -7.34
C SER A 71 12.13 5.10 -7.08
N PHE A 72 12.77 6.11 -6.51
CA PHE A 72 12.11 7.40 -6.31
C PHE A 72 11.60 8.01 -7.64
N ASP A 73 12.41 7.94 -8.70
CA ASP A 73 12.02 8.48 -10.01
C ASP A 73 10.83 7.71 -10.59
N GLN A 74 10.77 6.39 -10.38
CA GLN A 74 9.60 5.59 -10.78
C GLN A 74 8.35 5.97 -9.98
N VAL A 75 8.47 6.25 -8.68
CA VAL A 75 7.36 6.78 -7.88
C VAL A 75 6.89 8.12 -8.44
N SER A 76 7.80 9.07 -8.64
CA SER A 76 7.45 10.40 -9.19
C SER A 76 6.77 10.30 -10.56
N ASN A 77 7.35 9.50 -11.47
CA ASN A 77 6.80 9.30 -12.81
C ASN A 77 5.44 8.59 -12.78
N SER A 78 5.25 7.62 -11.88
CA SER A 78 3.96 6.93 -11.74
C SER A 78 2.84 7.86 -11.25
N ILE A 79 3.17 8.84 -10.39
CA ILE A 79 2.22 9.87 -9.96
C ILE A 79 1.87 10.79 -11.12
N ASP A 80 2.84 11.18 -11.96
CA ASP A 80 2.59 11.99 -13.14
C ASP A 80 1.72 11.25 -14.17
N GLU A 81 2.00 9.97 -14.41
CA GLU A 81 1.19 9.12 -15.28
C GLU A 81 -0.25 8.98 -14.75
N LEU A 82 -0.40 8.73 -13.45
CA LEU A 82 -1.71 8.65 -12.79
C LEU A 82 -2.46 9.98 -12.90
N CYS A 83 -1.80 11.12 -12.64
CA CYS A 83 -2.44 12.43 -12.73
C CYS A 83 -2.86 12.76 -14.17
N LYS A 84 -2.01 12.44 -15.17
CA LYS A 84 -2.34 12.59 -16.58
C LYS A 84 -3.55 11.74 -16.98
N LEU A 85 -3.56 10.47 -16.55
CA LEU A 85 -4.61 9.51 -16.82
C LEU A 85 -5.98 9.99 -16.32
N PHE A 86 -6.03 10.50 -15.08
CA PHE A 86 -7.26 10.99 -14.46
C PHE A 86 -7.54 12.48 -14.73
N LYS A 87 -6.74 13.14 -15.57
CA LYS A 87 -6.83 14.58 -15.90
C LYS A 87 -6.87 15.47 -14.65
N THR A 88 -5.97 15.20 -13.71
CA THR A 88 -5.86 15.86 -12.40
C THR A 88 -4.43 16.36 -12.13
N LYS A 89 -4.20 17.03 -11.00
CA LYS A 89 -2.87 17.49 -10.57
C LYS A 89 -2.48 16.86 -9.24
N PRO A 90 -1.19 16.58 -8.98
CA PRO A 90 -0.76 15.97 -7.72
C PRO A 90 -1.23 16.72 -6.46
N ASP A 91 -1.23 18.06 -6.49
CA ASP A 91 -1.64 18.91 -5.36
C ASP A 91 -3.13 18.83 -5.04
N ASP A 92 -3.97 18.52 -6.03
CA ASP A 92 -5.44 18.48 -5.88
C ASP A 92 -5.93 17.20 -5.17
N ASN A 93 -5.05 16.22 -4.96
CA ASN A 93 -5.41 14.87 -4.52
C ASN A 93 -4.90 14.59 -3.11
N VAL A 94 -5.79 14.75 -2.13
CA VAL A 94 -5.49 14.52 -0.69
C VAL A 94 -5.47 13.02 -0.37
N LEU A 95 -4.36 12.57 0.22
CA LEU A 95 -4.19 11.21 0.69
C LEU A 95 -5.10 10.95 1.90
N ASN A 96 -5.85 9.86 1.83
CA ASN A 96 -6.71 9.39 2.91
C ASN A 96 -6.20 8.10 3.56
N GLY A 97 -5.29 7.42 2.88
CA GLY A 97 -4.52 6.30 3.39
C GLY A 97 -3.24 6.17 2.59
N LEU A 98 -2.18 5.75 3.27
CA LEU A 98 -0.88 5.55 2.68
C LEU A 98 -0.24 4.33 3.31
N GLU A 99 0.40 3.52 2.47
CA GLU A 99 1.24 2.41 2.89
C GLU A 99 2.62 2.55 2.24
N ILE A 100 3.67 2.26 2.99
CA ILE A 100 5.04 2.24 2.49
C ILE A 100 5.52 0.81 2.63
N GLY A 101 5.95 0.23 1.53
CA GLY A 101 6.32 -1.17 1.42
C GLY A 101 7.70 -1.35 0.80
N LEU A 102 8.50 -2.22 1.40
CA LEU A 102 9.85 -2.56 0.97
C LEU A 102 9.99 -4.08 0.80
N ASN A 103 10.37 -4.51 -0.40
CA ASN A 103 10.75 -5.89 -0.70
C ASN A 103 12.25 -6.08 -0.42
N ILE A 104 12.61 -7.08 0.37
CA ILE A 104 14.00 -7.36 0.75
C ILE A 104 14.32 -8.80 0.33
N LYS A 105 15.33 -8.97 -0.52
CA LYS A 105 15.88 -10.28 -0.81
C LYS A 105 16.66 -10.76 0.40
N VAL A 106 16.34 -11.93 0.91
CA VAL A 106 16.95 -12.51 2.11
C VAL A 106 17.53 -13.88 1.79
N ASN A 107 18.56 -14.28 2.54
CA ASN A 107 19.21 -15.59 2.38
C ASN A 107 18.68 -16.66 3.35
N PHE A 108 17.64 -16.33 4.13
CA PHE A 108 16.93 -17.24 5.02
C PHE A 108 15.48 -17.44 4.54
N ASP A 109 14.82 -18.48 5.04
CA ASP A 109 13.39 -18.71 4.78
C ASP A 109 12.54 -17.63 5.48
N PRO A 110 11.81 -16.77 4.75
CA PRO A 110 10.95 -15.76 5.33
C PRO A 110 9.90 -16.35 6.29
N ASP A 111 9.34 -17.53 5.99
CA ASP A 111 8.30 -18.13 6.84
C ASP A 111 8.87 -18.54 8.21
N ARG A 112 10.11 -19.02 8.27
CA ARG A 112 10.82 -19.28 9.53
C ARG A 112 11.00 -18.00 10.35
N PHE A 113 11.44 -16.92 9.70
CA PHE A 113 11.58 -15.61 10.36
C PHE A 113 10.24 -15.12 10.92
N LEU A 114 9.16 -15.21 10.14
CA LEU A 114 7.82 -14.80 10.57
C LEU A 114 7.36 -15.58 11.81
N ASN A 115 7.59 -16.89 11.86
CA ASN A 115 7.20 -17.72 13.00
C ASN A 115 7.91 -17.30 14.30
N ASN A 116 9.11 -16.75 14.20
CA ASN A 116 9.91 -16.32 15.34
C ASN A 116 9.67 -14.87 15.78
N LEU A 117 8.82 -14.10 15.08
CA LEU A 117 8.46 -12.74 15.52
C LEU A 117 7.70 -12.78 16.85
N LEU A 118 8.18 -12.08 17.87
CA LEU A 118 7.64 -12.12 19.23
C LEU A 118 6.81 -10.88 19.58
N SER A 119 7.30 -9.68 19.23
CA SER A 119 6.58 -8.43 19.46
C SER A 119 7.13 -7.28 18.63
N TRP A 120 6.36 -6.22 18.50
CA TRP A 120 6.79 -4.93 17.95
C TRP A 120 6.40 -3.83 18.93
N ASN A 121 7.36 -3.12 19.52
CA ASN A 121 7.08 -2.06 20.51
C ASN A 121 6.04 -2.51 21.57
N ARG A 122 6.26 -3.68 22.18
CA ARG A 122 5.38 -4.31 23.19
C ARG A 122 3.98 -4.72 22.69
N ILE A 123 3.76 -4.72 21.38
CA ILE A 123 2.53 -5.18 20.75
C ILE A 123 2.72 -6.62 20.30
N GLU A 124 1.79 -7.49 20.69
CA GLU A 124 1.78 -8.90 20.29
C GLU A 124 1.40 -9.06 18.81
N PRO A 125 1.96 -10.07 18.13
CA PRO A 125 1.68 -10.34 16.72
C PRO A 125 0.27 -10.88 16.52
N LEU A 126 -0.44 -10.31 15.54
CA LEU A 126 -1.60 -10.93 14.93
C LEU A 126 -1.14 -11.72 13.71
N ARG A 127 -1.30 -13.04 13.76
CA ARG A 127 -0.88 -13.95 12.69
C ARG A 127 -2.06 -14.28 11.80
N TRP A 128 -1.86 -14.16 10.49
CA TRP A 128 -2.84 -14.57 9.50
C TRP A 128 -2.27 -15.64 8.60
N THR A 129 -3.02 -16.73 8.44
CA THR A 129 -2.65 -17.87 7.59
C THR A 129 -3.79 -18.16 6.63
N GLY A 130 -3.65 -17.70 5.39
CA GLY A 130 -4.54 -17.99 4.26
C GLY A 130 -3.84 -18.79 3.16
N LYS A 131 -4.62 -19.32 2.21
CA LYS A 131 -4.10 -20.14 1.09
C LYS A 131 -3.05 -19.42 0.23
N LYS A 132 -3.07 -18.08 0.17
CA LYS A 132 -2.17 -17.25 -0.64
C LYS A 132 -1.46 -16.15 0.14
N GLU A 133 -1.75 -16.00 1.43
CA GLU A 133 -1.23 -14.91 2.24
C GLU A 133 -0.91 -15.44 3.63
N CYS A 134 0.36 -15.40 4.02
CA CYS A 134 0.81 -15.64 5.38
C CYS A 134 1.52 -14.37 5.83
N TYR A 135 0.93 -13.63 6.77
CA TYR A 135 1.52 -12.40 7.29
C TYR A 135 1.42 -12.32 8.81
N VAL A 136 2.38 -11.60 9.38
CA VAL A 136 2.35 -11.17 10.77
C VAL A 136 2.08 -9.68 10.78
N GLN A 137 1.09 -9.27 11.55
CA GLN A 137 0.68 -7.88 11.66
C GLN A 137 0.76 -7.41 13.11
N PHE A 138 1.30 -6.22 13.30
CA PHE A 138 1.25 -5.48 14.55
C PHE A 138 0.46 -4.19 14.33
N ARG A 139 -0.33 -3.78 15.32
CA ARG A 139 -1.21 -2.62 15.16
C ARG A 139 -1.29 -1.80 16.44
N ASN A 140 -1.09 -0.49 16.29
CA ASN A 140 -1.43 0.49 17.32
C ASN A 140 -2.50 1.46 16.79
N SER A 141 -2.78 2.54 17.52
CA SER A 141 -3.82 3.49 17.15
C SER A 141 -3.51 4.36 15.91
N GLN A 142 -2.25 4.41 15.48
CA GLN A 142 -1.76 5.27 14.40
C GLN A 142 -1.27 4.48 13.18
N LEU A 143 -0.66 3.32 13.41
CA LEU A 143 0.07 2.54 12.42
C LEU A 143 -0.32 1.07 12.46
N THR A 144 -0.27 0.45 11.29
CA THR A 144 -0.28 -1.01 11.12
C THR A 144 1.03 -1.42 10.46
N PHE A 145 1.82 -2.26 11.12
CA PHE A 145 3.07 -2.82 10.59
C PHE A 145 2.85 -4.28 10.20
N LYS A 146 3.24 -4.66 8.98
CA LYS A 146 3.12 -6.01 8.45
C LYS A 146 4.46 -6.53 7.97
N VAL A 147 4.71 -7.79 8.27
CA VAL A 147 5.85 -8.56 7.79
C VAL A 147 5.31 -9.82 7.14
N TYR A 148 5.73 -10.13 5.91
CA TYR A 148 5.27 -11.35 5.25
C TYR A 148 6.19 -11.87 4.15
N SER A 149 5.98 -13.13 3.76
CA SER A 149 6.68 -13.78 2.67
C SER A 149 6.04 -13.41 1.33
N LYS A 150 6.70 -12.51 0.59
CA LYS A 150 6.29 -12.14 -0.77
C LYS A 150 6.54 -13.29 -1.74
N SER A 151 7.56 -14.11 -1.48
CA SER A 151 7.83 -15.34 -2.22
C SER A 151 6.66 -16.29 -2.20
N LYS A 152 6.06 -16.51 -1.03
CA LYS A 152 4.88 -17.37 -0.90
C LYS A 152 3.65 -16.79 -1.58
N GLN A 153 3.45 -15.48 -1.49
CA GLN A 153 2.31 -14.80 -2.12
C GLN A 153 2.33 -14.92 -3.65
N TYR A 154 3.52 -14.86 -4.26
CA TYR A 154 3.71 -14.87 -5.72
C TYR A 154 4.35 -16.16 -6.25
N SER A 155 4.51 -17.19 -5.43
CA SER A 155 5.19 -18.45 -5.78
C SER A 155 6.58 -18.25 -6.39
N LEU A 156 7.38 -17.34 -5.82
CA LEU A 156 8.74 -17.03 -6.30
C LEU A 156 9.74 -18.11 -5.85
N THR A 157 10.78 -18.32 -6.66
CA THR A 157 11.91 -19.21 -6.32
C THR A 157 12.86 -18.58 -5.29
N ASP A 158 13.06 -17.26 -5.38
CA ASP A 158 13.92 -16.51 -4.47
C ASP A 158 13.16 -16.14 -3.19
N ASN A 159 13.86 -16.08 -2.06
CA ASN A 159 13.32 -15.60 -0.80
C ASN A 159 13.22 -14.06 -0.78
N LEU A 160 12.00 -13.57 -0.62
CA LEU A 160 11.60 -12.17 -0.69
C LEU A 160 10.68 -11.86 0.48
N LEU A 161 11.22 -11.12 1.45
CA LEU A 161 10.51 -10.62 2.61
C LEU A 161 9.89 -9.26 2.27
N ARG A 162 8.65 -9.03 2.67
CA ARG A 162 8.02 -7.70 2.63
C ARG A 162 7.92 -7.12 4.03
N LEU A 163 8.34 -5.86 4.15
CA LEU A 163 7.98 -4.99 5.25
C LEU A 163 6.99 -3.94 4.74
N GLU A 164 5.88 -3.73 5.44
CA GLU A 164 4.86 -2.73 5.10
C GLU A 164 4.42 -1.96 6.35
N ILE A 165 4.48 -0.63 6.29
CA ILE A 165 3.90 0.25 7.30
C ILE A 165 2.74 1.03 6.68
N ARG A 166 1.55 0.85 7.24
CA ARG A 166 0.35 1.58 6.87
C ARG A 166 0.06 2.67 7.89
N PHE A 167 -0.15 3.88 7.39
CA PHE A 167 -0.60 5.03 8.16
C PHE A 167 -2.12 4.97 8.32
N ASP A 168 -2.61 4.32 9.39
CA ASP A 168 -4.04 4.19 9.69
C ASP A 168 -4.71 5.54 10.01
N LYS A 169 -3.92 6.47 10.56
CA LYS A 169 -4.34 7.86 10.79
C LYS A 169 -3.41 8.80 10.02
N MET A 170 -3.95 9.47 9.00
CA MET A 170 -3.19 10.43 8.18
C MET A 170 -2.55 11.56 9.00
N GLN A 171 -3.11 11.89 10.17
CA GLN A 171 -2.49 12.83 11.12
C GLN A 171 -1.04 12.45 11.50
N PHE A 172 -0.69 11.16 11.47
CA PHE A 172 0.69 10.71 11.70
C PHE A 172 1.58 11.03 10.50
N ALA A 173 1.13 10.74 9.28
CA ALA A 173 1.84 11.12 8.05
C ALA A 173 1.99 12.66 7.91
N HIS A 174 1.02 13.43 8.39
CA HIS A 174 1.07 14.90 8.38
C HIS A 174 2.24 15.46 9.19
N LYS A 175 2.75 14.74 10.20
CA LYS A 175 3.95 15.13 10.97
C LYS A 175 5.20 15.18 10.09
N TYR A 176 5.20 14.40 9.01
CA TYR A 176 6.25 14.37 7.99
C TYR A 176 5.92 15.24 6.78
N ASN A 177 4.94 16.15 6.91
CA ASN A 177 4.47 17.04 5.85
C ASN A 177 3.95 16.33 4.60
N VAL A 178 3.42 15.11 4.74
CA VAL A 178 2.79 14.34 3.66
C VAL A 178 1.27 14.42 3.78
N ARG A 179 0.61 15.03 2.80
CA ARG A 179 -0.84 15.27 2.74
C ARG A 179 -1.44 14.96 1.37
N THR A 180 -0.73 15.26 0.28
CA THR A 180 -1.22 15.10 -1.09
C THR A 180 -0.33 14.17 -1.91
N LEU A 181 -0.75 13.83 -3.14
CA LEU A 181 0.13 13.11 -4.07
C LEU A 181 1.40 13.89 -4.42
N ALA A 182 1.35 15.22 -4.45
CA ALA A 182 2.52 16.06 -4.69
C ALA A 182 3.63 15.81 -3.66
N ASP A 183 3.26 15.57 -2.40
CA ASP A 183 4.22 15.31 -1.33
C ASP A 183 4.97 13.99 -1.49
N LEU A 184 4.41 13.02 -2.22
CA LEU A 184 5.09 11.78 -2.59
C LEU A 184 6.07 11.98 -3.76
N LYS A 185 6.16 13.18 -4.32
CA LYS A 185 7.20 13.57 -5.29
C LYS A 185 8.34 14.35 -4.63
N ASP A 186 8.36 14.47 -3.30
CA ASP A 186 9.46 15.04 -2.54
C ASP A 186 10.27 13.90 -1.91
N ARG A 187 11.54 13.82 -2.29
CA ARG A 187 12.46 12.76 -1.84
C ARG A 187 12.61 12.75 -0.32
N ASN A 188 12.78 13.92 0.29
CA ASN A 188 13.02 14.02 1.73
C ASN A 188 11.79 13.56 2.53
N LYS A 189 10.58 13.84 2.01
CA LYS A 189 9.33 13.40 2.66
C LYS A 189 9.16 11.89 2.56
N ILE A 190 9.42 11.30 1.39
CA ILE A 190 9.40 9.84 1.22
C ILE A 190 10.44 9.16 2.10
N GLU A 191 11.67 9.66 2.13
CA GLU A 191 12.74 9.13 2.99
C GLU A 191 12.33 9.18 4.46
N SER A 192 11.66 10.25 4.90
CA SER A 192 11.13 10.33 6.26
C SER A 192 10.10 9.24 6.57
N LEU A 193 9.23 8.88 5.63
CA LEU A 193 8.28 7.78 5.82
C LEU A 193 8.96 6.40 5.77
N LEU A 194 10.02 6.24 4.96
CA LEU A 194 10.83 5.04 4.94
C LEU A 194 11.57 4.84 6.26
N ASN A 195 12.06 5.91 6.87
CA ASN A 195 12.68 5.83 8.20
C ASN A 195 11.67 5.31 9.23
N VAL A 196 10.39 5.69 9.17
CA VAL A 196 9.36 5.08 10.04
C VAL A 196 9.26 3.56 9.84
N LEU A 197 9.37 3.07 8.61
CA LEU A 197 9.37 1.63 8.32
C LEU A 197 10.63 0.94 8.86
N ILE A 198 11.80 1.57 8.70
CA ILE A 198 13.09 1.07 9.19
C ILE A 198 13.10 1.03 10.72
N ASP A 199 12.74 2.13 11.39
CA ASP A 199 12.61 2.19 12.84
C ASP A 199 11.62 1.12 13.34
N SER A 200 10.52 0.90 12.61
CA SER A 200 9.56 -0.17 12.96
C SER A 200 10.17 -1.56 12.86
N PHE A 201 11.09 -1.78 11.92
CA PHE A 201 11.82 -3.04 11.80
C PHE A 201 12.84 -3.20 12.93
N ASP A 202 13.57 -2.13 13.29
CA ASP A 202 14.55 -2.14 14.39
C ASP A 202 13.89 -2.40 15.75
N ASP A 203 12.64 -1.97 15.92
CA ASP A 203 11.81 -2.23 17.11
C ASP A 203 11.22 -3.65 17.17
N LEU A 204 11.47 -4.52 16.18
CA LEU A 204 11.00 -5.91 16.21
C LEU A 204 11.83 -6.74 17.18
N ILE A 205 11.12 -7.42 18.07
CA ILE A 205 11.67 -8.48 18.89
C ILE A 205 11.35 -9.81 18.22
N TYR A 206 12.39 -10.59 17.92
CA TYR A 206 12.26 -11.92 17.34
C TYR A 206 13.26 -12.88 17.98
N TYR A 207 12.93 -14.16 17.96
CA TYR A 207 13.84 -15.21 18.38
C TYR A 207 14.73 -15.64 17.22
N ASP A 208 16.05 -15.61 17.40
CA ASP A 208 16.98 -16.19 16.43
C ASP A 208 17.37 -17.60 16.88
N ASP A 209 16.76 -18.59 16.24
CA ASP A 209 17.00 -20.01 16.50
C ASP A 209 18.22 -20.56 15.73
N THR A 210 19.02 -19.69 15.09
CA THR A 210 20.25 -20.06 14.37
C THR A 210 21.52 -19.89 15.20
N ILE A 211 21.43 -19.15 16.32
CA ILE A 211 22.52 -18.97 17.27
C ILE A 211 22.43 -20.08 18.31
N ILE A 212 23.22 -21.14 18.13
CA ILE A 212 23.38 -22.29 19.04
C ILE A 212 24.72 -22.19 19.75
#